data_AF-A0A5J4KN88-F1
#
_entry.id   AF-A0A5J4KN88-F1
#
_cell.length_a   1.000
_cell.length_b   1.000
_cell.length_c   1.000
_cell.angle_alpha   90.00
_cell.angle_beta   90.00
_cell.angle_gamma   90.00
#
_symmetry.space_group_name_H-M   'P 1'
#
loop_
_entity.id
_entity.type
_entity.pdbx_description
1 polymer ?
#
loop_
_entity_poly.entity_id
_entity_poly.type
_entity_poly.pdbx_seq_one_letter_code
_entity_poly.pdbx_strand_id
1 'polypeptide(L)'
;MNTSEKILPSIMNAYLDGDNTLLVALTTGVPLPYAISHVTVTDTTSNQQLAVRAVKNAHTYHASVVGDLQQLLGAATDWSTEDDHTRMHEVNPDLYQYTATLPAGRYHYKVAFNNSWSDVIPHTNIGLTIPADNTHVTFSYVPFDLQTQQPHVYDSINTPDAILPSSMDVTTNLLEITLATTPDVTHSLALQLHGMSEVPIIPRHILDAERFIYAGNDLGCTLTSDTTRFRLWAPGAADVQLLLFESETGPISQQVAMQRAEQGHGQPALHSHWRTGITST
;
A
#
# COMPACT_ATOMS: atom_id res chain seq x y z
N MET A 1 -21.04 -24.23 -28.46
CA MET A 1 -21.20 -23.25 -27.36
C MET A 1 -19.88 -23.20 -26.64
N ASN A 2 -19.11 -22.12 -26.84
CA ASN A 2 -17.83 -21.93 -26.18
C ASN A 2 -18.13 -21.52 -24.74
N THR A 3 -18.11 -22.47 -23.80
CA THR A 3 -18.13 -22.14 -22.38
C THR A 3 -16.80 -21.48 -22.08
N SER A 4 -16.75 -20.15 -22.14
CA SER A 4 -15.62 -19.39 -21.63
C SER A 4 -15.37 -19.88 -20.21
N GLU A 5 -14.26 -20.59 -20.01
CA GLU A 5 -13.83 -21.08 -18.72
C GLU A 5 -13.70 -19.86 -17.81
N LYS A 6 -14.60 -19.73 -16.83
CA LYS A 6 -14.62 -18.58 -15.92
C LYS A 6 -13.31 -18.66 -15.12
N ILE A 7 -12.33 -17.83 -15.49
CA ILE A 7 -11.06 -17.73 -14.77
C ILE A 7 -11.39 -17.35 -13.33
N LEU A 8 -11.19 -18.29 -12.41
CA LEU A 8 -11.40 -18.05 -11.00
C LEU A 8 -10.26 -17.15 -10.49
N PRO A 9 -10.57 -16.15 -9.65
CA PRO A 9 -9.54 -15.32 -9.05
C PRO A 9 -8.58 -16.18 -8.22
N SER A 10 -7.30 -15.83 -8.28
CA SER A 10 -6.24 -16.41 -7.46
C SER A 10 -5.35 -15.31 -6.90
N ILE A 11 -4.71 -15.59 -5.77
CA ILE A 11 -3.75 -14.65 -5.17
C ILE A 11 -2.45 -14.72 -5.96
N MET A 12 -2.01 -13.59 -6.50
CA MET A 12 -0.74 -13.47 -7.23
C MET A 12 0.42 -13.25 -6.25
N ASN A 13 0.22 -12.37 -5.26
CA ASN A 13 1.20 -12.07 -4.23
C ASN A 13 0.51 -11.45 -3.00
N ALA A 14 1.11 -11.65 -1.83
CA ALA A 14 0.71 -11.04 -0.58
C ALA A 14 1.96 -10.49 0.15
N TYR A 15 1.93 -9.21 0.51
CA TYR A 15 3.01 -8.53 1.20
C TYR A 15 2.56 -8.00 2.55
N LEU A 16 3.42 -8.11 3.57
CA LEU A 16 3.24 -7.38 4.83
C LEU A 16 3.91 -6.00 4.65
N ASP A 17 3.06 -5.00 4.40
CA ASP A 17 3.44 -3.66 3.94
C ASP A 17 3.27 -2.55 4.98
N GLY A 18 2.88 -2.93 6.20
CA GLY A 18 2.86 -2.06 7.35
C GLY A 18 2.77 -2.90 8.61
N ASP A 19 2.69 -2.23 9.77
CA ASP A 19 2.68 -2.91 11.07
C ASP A 19 1.56 -3.94 11.18
N ASN A 20 0.42 -3.71 10.54
CA ASN A 20 -0.72 -4.59 10.56
C ASN A 20 -1.45 -4.59 9.21
N THR A 21 -0.74 -4.28 8.12
CA THR A 21 -1.34 -4.10 6.79
C THR A 21 -0.76 -5.11 5.81
N LEU A 22 -1.64 -5.90 5.19
CA LEU A 22 -1.28 -6.74 4.06
C LEU A 22 -1.74 -6.09 2.76
N LEU A 23 -0.87 -6.09 1.75
CA LEU A 23 -1.21 -5.76 0.37
C LEU A 23 -1.30 -7.04 -0.45
N VAL A 24 -2.46 -7.29 -1.06
CA VAL A 24 -2.76 -8.56 -1.73
C VAL A 24 -3.22 -8.30 -3.16
N ALA A 25 -2.43 -8.76 -4.13
CA ALA A 25 -2.81 -8.66 -5.54
C ALA A 25 -3.43 -9.97 -6.03
N LEU A 26 -4.44 -9.84 -6.88
CA LEU A 26 -5.24 -10.91 -7.43
C LEU A 26 -5.09 -10.95 -8.95
N THR A 27 -5.27 -12.13 -9.55
CA THR A 27 -5.26 -12.29 -11.02
C THR A 27 -6.46 -11.65 -11.70
N THR A 28 -7.60 -11.59 -11.03
CA THR A 28 -8.83 -10.93 -11.49
C THR A 28 -9.54 -10.24 -10.32
N GLY A 29 -10.43 -9.30 -10.64
CA GLY A 29 -11.14 -8.51 -9.63
C GLY A 29 -12.13 -9.35 -8.81
N VAL A 30 -12.19 -9.08 -7.51
CA VAL A 30 -13.25 -9.57 -6.61
C VAL A 30 -14.19 -8.43 -6.24
N PRO A 31 -15.49 -8.70 -6.05
CA PRO A 31 -16.44 -7.68 -5.65
C PRO A 31 -16.17 -7.20 -4.23
N LEU A 32 -16.46 -5.92 -3.98
CA LEU A 32 -16.48 -5.31 -2.66
C LEU A 32 -17.93 -5.13 -2.17
N PRO A 33 -18.16 -5.09 -0.84
CA PRO A 33 -17.19 -5.36 0.22
C PRO A 33 -16.77 -6.85 0.26
N TYR A 34 -15.49 -7.10 0.46
CA TYR A 34 -15.00 -8.48 0.64
C TYR A 34 -15.15 -8.89 2.10
N ALA A 35 -15.86 -9.99 2.36
CA ALA A 35 -16.18 -10.39 3.72
C ALA A 35 -14.93 -10.80 4.51
N ILE A 36 -14.78 -10.28 5.73
CA ILE A 36 -13.68 -10.65 6.65
C ILE A 36 -13.67 -12.16 6.93
N SER A 37 -14.85 -12.80 7.00
CA SER A 37 -14.98 -14.25 7.18
C SER A 37 -14.44 -15.08 6.01
N HIS A 38 -14.11 -14.45 4.88
CA HIS A 38 -13.48 -15.08 3.72
C HIS A 38 -11.95 -14.93 3.72
N VAL A 39 -11.38 -14.36 4.78
CA VAL A 39 -9.93 -14.17 4.91
C VAL A 39 -9.41 -14.99 6.09
N THR A 40 -8.43 -15.84 5.81
CA THR A 40 -7.67 -16.55 6.83
C THR A 40 -6.22 -16.13 6.73
N VAL A 41 -5.67 -15.60 7.82
CA VAL A 41 -4.24 -15.30 7.95
C VAL A 41 -3.69 -16.17 9.06
N THR A 42 -2.66 -16.95 8.77
CA THR A 42 -2.08 -17.91 9.69
C THR A 42 -0.61 -17.61 9.88
N ASP A 43 -0.20 -17.49 11.14
CA ASP A 43 1.19 -17.63 11.54
C ASP A 43 1.50 -19.13 11.62
N THR A 44 2.18 -19.64 10.61
CA THR A 44 2.45 -21.08 10.45
C THR A 44 3.60 -21.54 11.32
N THR A 45 4.45 -20.63 11.81
CA THR A 45 5.51 -20.94 12.79
C THR A 45 4.90 -21.28 14.15
N SER A 46 3.91 -20.51 14.60
CA SER A 46 3.23 -20.71 15.89
C SER A 46 1.91 -21.48 15.79
N ASN A 47 1.45 -21.78 14.57
CA ASN A 47 0.14 -22.35 14.26
C ASN A 47 -1.03 -21.52 14.85
N GLN A 48 -0.89 -20.19 14.81
CA GLN A 48 -1.89 -19.26 15.32
C GLN A 48 -2.58 -18.53 14.17
N GLN A 49 -3.91 -18.48 14.20
CA GLN A 49 -4.65 -17.61 13.28
C GLN A 49 -4.59 -16.15 13.76
N LEU A 50 -4.25 -15.24 12.84
CA LEU A 50 -4.23 -13.80 13.09
C LEU A 50 -5.60 -13.22 12.74
N ALA A 51 -6.17 -12.43 13.67
CA ALA A 51 -7.48 -11.84 13.48
C ALA A 51 -7.44 -10.71 12.43
N VAL A 52 -8.38 -10.75 11.48
CA VAL A 52 -8.57 -9.73 10.45
C VAL A 52 -9.62 -8.71 10.91
N ARG A 53 -9.36 -7.42 10.71
CA ARG A 53 -10.18 -6.30 11.15
C ARG A 53 -10.92 -5.61 10.02
N ALA A 54 -10.29 -5.51 8.85
CA ALA A 54 -10.86 -4.85 7.69
C ALA A 54 -10.28 -5.45 6.41
N VAL A 55 -11.07 -5.37 5.34
CA VAL A 55 -10.65 -5.62 3.97
C VAL A 55 -11.20 -4.48 3.13
N LYS A 56 -10.35 -3.79 2.39
CA LYS A 56 -10.76 -2.70 1.49
C LYS A 56 -10.00 -2.77 0.17
N ASN A 57 -10.40 -1.92 -0.77
CA ASN A 57 -9.58 -1.64 -1.94
C ASN A 57 -8.28 -0.97 -1.52
N ALA A 58 -7.15 -1.43 -2.06
CA ALA A 58 -5.85 -0.81 -1.82
C ALA A 58 -5.55 0.33 -2.79
N HIS A 59 -6.30 0.46 -3.90
CA HIS A 59 -6.14 1.61 -4.78
C HIS A 59 -6.62 2.88 -4.07
N THR A 60 -5.68 3.69 -3.63
CA THR A 60 -5.95 5.04 -3.11
C THR A 60 -5.59 6.07 -4.16
N TYR A 61 -6.49 7.00 -4.43
CA TYR A 61 -6.23 8.11 -5.34
C TYR A 61 -6.07 9.40 -4.56
N HIS A 62 -4.93 10.05 -4.76
CA HIS A 62 -4.72 11.42 -4.34
C HIS A 62 -5.22 12.33 -5.45
N ALA A 63 -6.47 12.78 -5.35
CA ALA A 63 -7.15 13.52 -6.41
C ALA A 63 -7.59 14.91 -5.91
N SER A 64 -7.38 15.95 -6.71
CA SER A 64 -7.82 17.31 -6.42
C SER A 64 -8.53 17.92 -7.63
N VAL A 65 -9.60 18.68 -7.37
CA VAL A 65 -10.26 19.49 -8.41
C VAL A 65 -9.39 20.73 -8.67
N VAL A 66 -8.89 20.89 -9.90
CA VAL A 66 -8.01 21.99 -10.29
C VAL A 66 -8.63 22.84 -11.39
N GLY A 67 -8.54 24.17 -11.30
CA GLY A 67 -9.24 25.05 -12.23
C GLY A 67 -9.24 26.52 -11.82
N ASP A 68 -9.99 27.34 -12.59
CA ASP A 68 -10.22 28.77 -12.32
C ASP A 68 -11.27 29.04 -11.22
N LEU A 69 -11.63 27.99 -10.48
CA LEU A 69 -12.53 28.00 -9.33
C LEU A 69 -11.79 27.90 -7.99
N GLN A 70 -10.49 27.59 -7.97
CA GLN A 70 -9.80 27.20 -6.75
C GLN A 70 -9.59 28.36 -5.78
N GLN A 71 -9.27 29.57 -6.27
CA GLN A 71 -9.13 30.74 -5.39
C GLN A 71 -10.42 31.05 -4.64
N LEU A 72 -11.58 30.87 -5.30
CA LEU A 72 -12.89 31.04 -4.67
C LEU A 72 -13.15 30.02 -3.56
N LEU A 73 -12.43 28.90 -3.59
CA LEU A 73 -12.54 27.78 -2.64
C LEU A 73 -11.42 27.79 -1.60
N GLY A 74 -10.62 28.86 -1.53
CA GLY A 74 -9.61 29.07 -0.50
C GLY A 74 -8.18 28.71 -0.91
N ALA A 75 -7.98 28.22 -2.14
CA ALA A 75 -6.63 27.98 -2.64
C ALA A 75 -5.85 29.29 -2.84
N ALA A 76 -4.53 29.22 -2.77
CA ALA A 76 -3.68 30.40 -2.97
C ALA A 76 -3.73 30.94 -4.41
N THR A 77 -3.84 30.04 -5.39
CA THR A 77 -3.91 30.36 -6.82
C THR A 77 -4.80 29.36 -7.55
N ASP A 78 -5.35 29.80 -8.68
CA ASP A 78 -6.03 28.91 -9.61
C ASP A 78 -5.05 27.98 -10.32
N TRP A 79 -5.55 26.87 -10.84
CA TRP A 79 -4.75 25.86 -11.54
C TRP A 79 -3.54 25.40 -10.71
N SER A 80 -3.74 25.15 -9.42
CA SER A 80 -2.73 24.59 -8.53
C SER A 80 -3.00 23.11 -8.27
N THR A 81 -2.06 22.24 -8.64
CA THR A 81 -2.15 20.80 -8.35
C THR A 81 -1.72 20.44 -6.94
N GLU A 82 -0.96 21.32 -6.28
CA GLU A 82 -0.36 21.07 -4.97
C GLU A 82 -1.23 21.59 -3.81
N ASP A 83 -2.34 22.26 -4.11
CA ASP A 83 -3.24 22.84 -3.11
C ASP A 83 -4.30 21.82 -2.66
N ASP A 84 -4.45 21.67 -1.33
CA ASP A 84 -5.31 20.68 -0.71
C ASP A 84 -6.73 21.17 -0.42
N HIS A 85 -7.05 22.46 -0.61
CA HIS A 85 -8.40 23.00 -0.34
C HIS A 85 -9.50 22.35 -1.19
N THR A 86 -9.13 21.83 -2.36
CA THR A 86 -10.03 21.17 -3.31
C THR A 86 -9.75 19.67 -3.45
N ARG A 87 -9.09 19.07 -2.44
CA ARG A 87 -8.83 17.63 -2.41
C ARG A 87 -10.15 16.85 -2.33
N MET A 88 -10.28 15.83 -3.16
CA MET A 88 -11.41 14.92 -3.17
C MET A 88 -11.27 13.88 -2.06
N HIS A 89 -12.40 13.48 -1.49
CA HIS A 89 -12.47 12.46 -0.45
C HIS A 89 -13.01 11.16 -1.03
N GLU A 90 -12.42 10.04 -0.63
CA GLU A 90 -12.95 8.71 -0.96
C GLU A 90 -14.34 8.55 -0.30
N VAL A 91 -15.36 8.33 -1.12
CA VAL A 91 -16.72 7.99 -0.68
C VAL A 91 -16.88 6.47 -0.65
N ASN A 92 -16.33 5.81 -1.67
CA ASN A 92 -16.18 4.36 -1.72
C ASN A 92 -14.97 4.01 -2.62
N PRO A 93 -14.58 2.72 -2.70
CA PRO A 93 -13.42 2.26 -3.46
C PRO A 93 -13.30 2.71 -4.93
N ASP A 94 -14.40 3.11 -5.56
CA ASP A 94 -14.46 3.54 -6.97
C ASP A 94 -15.16 4.89 -7.12
N LEU A 95 -15.22 5.69 -6.05
CA LEU A 95 -15.83 7.01 -6.07
C LEU A 95 -15.14 7.96 -5.10
N TYR A 96 -14.58 9.03 -5.66
CA TYR A 96 -14.01 10.15 -4.91
C TYR A 96 -14.84 11.40 -5.19
N GLN A 97 -15.16 12.18 -4.16
CA GLN A 97 -15.99 13.38 -4.32
C GLN A 97 -15.44 14.57 -3.56
N TYR A 98 -15.69 15.76 -4.11
CA TYR A 98 -15.50 17.04 -3.44
C TYR A 98 -16.74 17.90 -3.68
N THR A 99 -17.27 18.53 -2.64
CA THR A 99 -18.45 19.40 -2.75
C THR A 99 -18.09 20.82 -2.33
N ALA A 100 -18.47 21.77 -3.17
CA ALA A 100 -18.22 23.18 -2.98
C ALA A 100 -19.48 24.04 -3.20
N THR A 101 -19.42 25.27 -2.70
CA THR A 101 -20.44 26.29 -2.97
C THR A 101 -19.83 27.36 -3.87
N LEU A 102 -20.39 27.57 -5.05
CA LEU A 102 -19.83 28.48 -6.06
C LEU A 102 -20.79 29.65 -6.38
N PRO A 103 -20.26 30.86 -6.63
CA PRO A 103 -21.02 31.97 -7.23
C PRO A 103 -21.49 31.66 -8.66
N ALA A 104 -22.47 32.43 -9.15
CA ALA A 104 -22.85 32.39 -10.56
C ALA A 104 -21.67 32.79 -11.45
N GLY A 105 -21.42 32.02 -12.50
CA GLY A 105 -20.24 32.25 -13.32
C GLY A 105 -19.95 31.15 -14.33
N ARG A 106 -18.91 31.35 -15.12
CA ARG A 106 -18.35 30.34 -16.02
C ARG A 106 -16.96 29.99 -15.53
N TYR A 107 -16.73 28.71 -15.32
CA TYR A 107 -15.50 28.15 -14.80
C TYR A 107 -15.00 27.03 -15.71
N HIS A 108 -13.75 26.64 -15.49
CA HIS A 108 -13.09 25.52 -16.12
C HIS A 108 -12.33 24.74 -15.07
N TYR A 109 -12.44 23.41 -15.14
CA TYR A 109 -11.75 22.55 -14.20
C TYR A 109 -11.31 21.23 -14.82
N LYS A 110 -10.49 20.52 -14.05
CA LYS A 110 -10.03 19.14 -14.23
C LYS A 110 -9.87 18.48 -12.87
N VAL A 111 -9.54 17.19 -12.88
CA VAL A 111 -9.00 16.47 -11.72
C VAL A 111 -7.52 16.18 -11.97
N ALA A 112 -6.67 16.54 -11.01
CA ALA A 112 -5.25 16.24 -11.02
C ALA A 112 -4.89 15.25 -9.93
N PHE A 113 -3.86 14.45 -10.17
CA PHE A 113 -3.43 13.40 -9.25
C PHE A 113 -2.01 13.62 -8.72
N ASN A 114 -1.78 13.17 -7.49
CA ASN A 114 -0.45 13.11 -6.86
C ASN A 114 0.31 14.45 -6.91
N ASN A 115 -0.41 15.55 -6.69
CA ASN A 115 0.13 16.91 -6.74
C ASN A 115 0.83 17.31 -8.05
N SER A 116 0.50 16.65 -9.17
CA SER A 116 1.25 16.80 -10.43
C SER A 116 0.35 17.04 -11.65
N TRP A 117 0.88 17.79 -12.62
CA TRP A 117 0.29 17.93 -13.95
C TRP A 117 0.55 16.72 -14.88
N SER A 118 1.42 15.80 -14.47
CA SER A 118 1.74 14.61 -15.26
C SER A 118 0.59 13.61 -15.36
N ASP A 119 -0.37 13.70 -14.43
CA ASP A 119 -1.53 12.82 -14.37
C ASP A 119 -2.77 13.66 -14.07
N VAL A 120 -3.49 14.02 -15.13
CA VAL A 120 -4.69 14.85 -15.06
C VAL A 120 -5.75 14.34 -16.03
N ILE A 121 -6.99 14.38 -15.61
CA ILE A 121 -8.14 14.02 -16.45
C ILE A 121 -9.25 15.07 -16.34
N PRO A 122 -10.03 15.29 -17.40
CA PRO A 122 -9.72 14.88 -18.77
C PRO A 122 -8.57 15.70 -19.37
N HIS A 123 -8.11 15.34 -20.57
CA HIS A 123 -7.06 16.11 -21.27
C HIS A 123 -7.50 17.52 -21.67
N THR A 124 -8.78 17.73 -21.93
CA THR A 124 -9.37 19.06 -22.19
C THR A 124 -10.06 19.57 -20.93
N ASN A 125 -10.07 20.88 -20.72
CA ASN A 125 -10.78 21.47 -19.57
C ASN A 125 -12.29 21.22 -19.66
N ILE A 126 -12.90 20.85 -18.53
CA ILE A 126 -14.36 20.76 -18.42
C ILE A 126 -14.91 22.17 -18.16
N GLY A 127 -15.81 22.64 -19.03
CA GLY A 127 -16.53 23.89 -18.80
C GLY A 127 -17.68 23.69 -17.81
N LEU A 128 -17.82 24.60 -16.85
CA LEU A 128 -18.84 24.56 -15.81
C LEU A 128 -19.55 25.92 -15.74
N THR A 129 -20.85 25.95 -16.02
CA THR A 129 -21.64 27.18 -15.94
C THR A 129 -22.56 27.12 -14.73
N ILE A 130 -22.27 27.94 -13.72
CA ILE A 130 -23.05 28.01 -12.48
C ILE A 130 -24.21 28.99 -12.66
N PRO A 131 -25.46 28.54 -12.47
CA PRO A 131 -26.64 29.33 -12.84
C PRO A 131 -26.97 30.44 -11.84
N ALA A 132 -26.60 30.29 -10.57
CA ALA A 132 -26.93 31.24 -9.50
C ALA A 132 -25.87 31.24 -8.39
N ASP A 133 -25.80 32.33 -7.63
CA ASP A 133 -24.92 32.40 -6.46
C ASP A 133 -25.29 31.37 -5.41
N ASN A 134 -24.27 30.90 -4.68
CA ASN A 134 -24.39 29.88 -3.64
C ASN A 134 -24.90 28.53 -4.15
N THR A 135 -24.61 28.18 -5.40
CA THR A 135 -24.94 26.85 -5.94
C THR A 135 -24.00 25.81 -5.36
N HIS A 136 -24.56 24.74 -4.81
CA HIS A 136 -23.80 23.56 -4.39
C HIS A 136 -23.44 22.70 -5.61
N VAL A 137 -22.15 22.41 -5.76
CA VAL A 137 -21.62 21.58 -6.83
C VAL A 137 -20.84 20.42 -6.22
N THR A 138 -21.20 19.20 -6.60
CA THR A 138 -20.42 18.01 -6.27
C THR A 138 -19.64 17.58 -7.50
N PHE A 139 -18.32 17.57 -7.37
CA PHE A 139 -17.38 17.00 -8.33
C PHE A 139 -17.14 15.55 -7.95
N SER A 140 -17.15 14.64 -8.93
CA SER A 140 -16.97 13.22 -8.72
C SER A 140 -15.92 12.66 -9.67
N TYR A 141 -15.00 11.87 -9.13
CA TYR A 141 -14.02 11.09 -9.87
C TYR A 141 -14.32 9.60 -9.66
N VAL A 142 -14.45 8.88 -10.77
CA VAL A 142 -14.70 7.44 -10.81
C VAL A 142 -13.48 6.78 -11.47
N PRO A 143 -12.64 6.04 -10.72
CA PRO A 143 -11.50 5.32 -11.26
C PRO A 143 -11.83 4.32 -12.37
N PHE A 144 -12.95 3.61 -12.28
CA PHE A 144 -13.42 2.68 -13.30
C PHE A 144 -14.91 2.81 -13.58
N ASP A 145 -15.28 3.64 -14.55
CA ASP A 145 -16.69 3.80 -14.90
C ASP A 145 -17.20 2.63 -15.77
N LEU A 146 -18.29 1.99 -15.36
CA LEU A 146 -18.84 0.81 -16.05
C LEU A 146 -19.37 1.11 -17.45
N GLN A 147 -19.79 2.35 -17.74
CA GLN A 147 -20.33 2.70 -19.04
C GLN A 147 -19.21 2.97 -20.06
N THR A 148 -18.19 3.70 -19.63
CA THR A 148 -17.05 4.12 -20.47
C THR A 148 -15.88 3.13 -20.43
N GLN A 149 -15.86 2.23 -19.45
CA GLN A 149 -14.78 1.27 -19.18
C GLN A 149 -13.41 1.94 -18.96
N GLN A 150 -13.43 3.19 -18.48
CA GLN A 150 -12.25 4.05 -18.25
C GLN A 150 -12.48 4.96 -17.05
N PRO A 151 -11.44 5.60 -16.49
CA PRO A 151 -11.64 6.62 -15.47
C PRO A 151 -12.48 7.79 -16.02
N HIS A 152 -13.40 8.31 -15.21
CA HIS A 152 -14.30 9.39 -15.61
C HIS A 152 -14.50 10.45 -14.53
N VAL A 153 -14.80 11.68 -14.96
CA VAL A 153 -15.09 12.82 -14.07
C VAL A 153 -16.50 13.32 -14.36
N TYR A 154 -17.28 13.51 -13.31
CA TYR A 154 -18.63 14.06 -13.34
C TYR A 154 -18.72 15.32 -12.48
N ASP A 155 -19.70 16.16 -12.79
CA ASP A 155 -20.16 17.21 -11.88
C ASP A 155 -21.69 17.27 -11.84
N SER A 156 -22.22 17.67 -10.70
CA SER A 156 -23.67 17.69 -10.46
C SER A 156 -24.44 18.72 -11.30
N ILE A 157 -23.75 19.57 -12.09
CA ILE A 157 -24.38 20.61 -12.92
C ILE A 157 -24.49 20.15 -14.37
N ASN A 158 -23.40 19.69 -14.97
CA ASN A 158 -23.35 19.18 -16.34
C ASN A 158 -23.99 17.79 -16.44
N THR A 159 -23.94 17.01 -15.35
CA THR A 159 -24.41 15.62 -15.30
C THR A 159 -25.28 15.35 -14.06
N PRO A 160 -26.45 16.00 -13.92
CA PRO A 160 -27.29 15.88 -12.72
C PRO A 160 -27.88 14.48 -12.52
N ASP A 161 -28.08 13.73 -13.60
CA ASP A 161 -28.68 12.38 -13.58
C ASP A 161 -27.62 11.26 -13.68
N ALA A 162 -26.34 11.58 -13.45
CA ALA A 162 -25.28 10.57 -13.48
C ALA A 162 -25.51 9.48 -12.43
N ILE A 163 -25.41 8.22 -12.84
CA ILE A 163 -25.45 7.07 -11.95
C ILE A 163 -24.00 6.79 -11.53
N LEU A 164 -23.65 7.16 -10.31
CA LEU A 164 -22.31 6.95 -9.76
C LEU A 164 -22.20 5.55 -9.11
N PRO A 165 -21.02 4.92 -9.14
CA PRO A 165 -20.84 3.58 -8.60
C PRO A 165 -21.12 3.56 -7.09
N SER A 166 -21.85 2.53 -6.67
CA SER A 166 -22.03 2.20 -5.27
C SER A 166 -20.94 1.23 -4.82
N SER A 167 -20.75 1.06 -3.51
CA SER A 167 -19.75 0.10 -2.98
C SER A 167 -19.97 -1.35 -3.44
N MET A 168 -21.17 -1.71 -3.91
CA MET A 168 -21.54 -3.05 -4.38
C MET A 168 -21.11 -3.34 -5.83
N ASP A 169 -20.87 -2.29 -6.61
CA ASP A 169 -20.57 -2.41 -8.05
C ASP A 169 -19.05 -2.47 -8.31
N VAL A 170 -18.24 -2.29 -7.27
CA VAL A 170 -16.78 -2.21 -7.39
C VAL A 170 -16.16 -3.59 -7.33
N THR A 171 -15.38 -3.93 -8.35
CA THR A 171 -14.42 -5.03 -8.27
C THR A 171 -13.01 -4.50 -8.13
N THR A 172 -12.20 -5.10 -7.27
CA THR A 172 -10.77 -4.79 -7.17
C THR A 172 -9.94 -6.04 -7.29
N ASN A 173 -8.78 -5.93 -7.95
CA ASN A 173 -7.74 -6.95 -7.96
C ASN A 173 -6.61 -6.63 -6.98
N LEU A 174 -6.75 -5.60 -6.15
CA LEU A 174 -5.77 -5.22 -5.14
C LEU A 174 -6.48 -4.92 -3.80
N LEU A 175 -6.31 -5.81 -2.84
CA LEU A 175 -6.89 -5.70 -1.50
C LEU A 175 -5.86 -5.19 -0.51
N GLU A 176 -6.31 -4.31 0.38
CA GLU A 176 -5.62 -4.01 1.63
C GLU A 176 -6.36 -4.73 2.77
N ILE A 177 -5.64 -5.56 3.53
CA ILE A 177 -6.18 -6.31 4.66
C ILE A 177 -5.53 -5.79 5.94
N THR A 178 -6.34 -5.32 6.88
CA THR A 178 -5.88 -4.87 8.18
C THR A 178 -5.98 -5.99 9.20
N LEU A 179 -4.88 -6.30 9.89
CA LEU A 179 -4.79 -7.28 10.97
C LEU A 179 -5.02 -6.63 12.34
N ALA A 180 -5.43 -7.42 13.32
CA ALA A 180 -5.67 -6.96 14.68
C ALA A 180 -4.39 -6.69 15.47
N THR A 181 -3.30 -7.37 15.10
CA THR A 181 -2.00 -7.32 15.79
C THR A 181 -0.88 -7.34 14.76
N THR A 182 0.27 -6.81 15.14
CA THR A 182 1.47 -6.85 14.30
C THR A 182 2.05 -8.25 14.24
N PRO A 183 2.19 -8.86 13.03
CA PRO A 183 2.84 -10.15 12.89
C PRO A 183 4.34 -10.07 13.19
N ASP A 184 4.92 -11.17 13.67
CA ASP A 184 6.37 -11.31 13.80
C ASP A 184 6.99 -11.53 12.40
N VAL A 185 7.86 -10.62 11.97
CA VAL A 185 8.51 -10.69 10.64
C VAL A 185 9.50 -11.86 10.50
N THR A 186 9.85 -12.52 11.61
CA THR A 186 10.72 -13.71 11.63
C THR A 186 9.93 -15.01 11.46
N HIS A 187 8.59 -14.95 11.56
CA HIS A 187 7.71 -16.10 11.39
C HIS A 187 7.29 -16.29 9.93
N SER A 188 6.93 -17.52 9.58
CA SER A 188 6.30 -17.86 8.31
C SER A 188 4.81 -17.55 8.39
N LEU A 189 4.34 -16.67 7.53
CA LEU A 189 2.96 -16.22 7.49
C LEU A 189 2.30 -16.68 6.19
N ALA A 190 1.03 -17.04 6.24
CA ALA A 190 0.27 -17.48 5.09
C ALA A 190 -1.10 -16.81 5.02
N LEU A 191 -1.55 -16.52 3.80
CA LEU A 191 -2.84 -15.96 3.48
C LEU A 191 -3.65 -16.95 2.65
N GLN A 192 -4.90 -17.17 3.05
CA GLN A 192 -5.90 -17.83 2.23
C GLN A 192 -7.14 -16.95 2.12
N LEU A 193 -7.61 -16.80 0.88
CA LEU A 193 -8.91 -16.19 0.56
C LEU A 193 -9.92 -17.28 0.19
N HIS A 194 -11.22 -17.05 0.45
CA HIS A 194 -12.26 -18.04 0.18
C HIS A 194 -12.25 -18.51 -1.28
N GLY A 195 -12.14 -19.83 -1.48
CA GLY A 195 -12.08 -20.44 -2.80
C GLY A 195 -10.73 -20.31 -3.52
N MET A 196 -9.71 -19.75 -2.89
CA MET A 196 -8.36 -19.59 -3.44
C MET A 196 -7.35 -20.46 -2.69
N SER A 197 -6.25 -20.80 -3.38
CA SER A 197 -5.12 -21.50 -2.74
C SER A 197 -4.39 -20.58 -1.77
N GLU A 198 -3.84 -21.16 -0.71
CA GLU A 198 -3.01 -20.45 0.26
C GLU A 198 -1.69 -20.00 -0.38
N VAL A 199 -1.22 -18.80 -0.02
CA VAL A 199 0.06 -18.25 -0.47
C VAL A 199 0.86 -17.71 0.73
N PRO A 200 2.20 -17.70 0.66
CA PRO A 200 3.01 -17.06 1.69
C PRO A 200 2.82 -15.53 1.69
N ILE A 201 2.87 -14.93 2.87
CA ILE A 201 2.95 -13.48 3.04
C ILE A 201 4.41 -13.10 3.23
N ILE A 202 4.92 -12.19 2.39
CA ILE A 202 6.32 -11.80 2.38
C ILE A 202 6.47 -10.42 3.06
N PRO A 203 7.30 -10.26 4.11
CA PRO A 203 7.64 -8.95 4.67
C PRO A 203 8.26 -8.04 3.61
N ARG A 204 7.72 -6.82 3.45
CA ARG A 204 8.24 -5.81 2.52
C ARG A 204 8.31 -4.44 3.19
N HIS A 205 7.30 -3.59 3.04
CA HIS A 205 7.38 -2.22 3.58
C HIS A 205 7.33 -2.15 5.11
N ILE A 206 6.88 -3.23 5.78
CA ILE A 206 7.05 -3.34 7.24
C ILE A 206 8.51 -3.18 7.68
N LEU A 207 9.48 -3.56 6.83
CA LEU A 207 10.92 -3.51 7.11
C LEU A 207 11.51 -2.10 6.95
N ASP A 208 10.77 -1.16 6.38
CA ASP A 208 11.18 0.25 6.25
C ASP A 208 10.97 1.04 7.56
N ALA A 209 10.19 0.48 8.50
CA ALA A 209 9.94 1.12 9.78
C ALA A 209 11.26 1.34 10.55
N GLU A 210 11.37 2.47 11.26
CA GLU A 210 12.58 2.88 12.00
C GLU A 210 13.13 1.76 12.89
N ARG A 211 12.23 0.94 13.41
CA ARG A 211 12.56 -0.19 14.28
C ARG A 211 13.44 -1.26 13.64
N PHE A 212 13.47 -1.33 12.31
CA PHE A 212 14.34 -2.24 11.57
C PHE A 212 15.60 -1.55 11.03
N ILE A 213 15.70 -0.22 11.12
CA ILE A 213 16.85 0.52 10.59
C ILE A 213 18.08 0.27 11.45
N TYR A 214 19.17 -0.15 10.81
CA TYR A 214 20.48 -0.26 11.43
C TYR A 214 21.31 1.00 11.14
N ALA A 215 21.50 1.86 12.14
CA ALA A 215 22.21 3.14 11.99
C ALA A 215 23.75 3.03 12.14
N GLY A 216 24.28 1.84 12.48
CA GLY A 216 25.72 1.63 12.62
C GLY A 216 26.45 1.56 11.28
N ASN A 217 27.77 1.65 11.33
CA ASN A 217 28.65 1.69 10.15
C ASN A 217 29.57 0.46 10.02
N ASP A 218 29.31 -0.62 10.78
CA ASP A 218 30.12 -1.84 10.84
C ASP A 218 29.41 -3.06 10.25
N LEU A 219 28.46 -2.86 9.32
CA LEU A 219 27.91 -3.94 8.51
C LEU A 219 29.03 -4.62 7.69
N GLY A 220 28.90 -5.93 7.49
CA GLY A 220 29.89 -6.74 6.80
C GLY A 220 30.94 -7.29 7.76
N CYS A 221 32.22 -7.16 7.40
CA CYS A 221 33.35 -7.71 8.14
C CYS A 221 34.27 -6.57 8.62
N THR A 222 34.54 -6.52 9.92
CA THR A 222 35.49 -5.59 10.53
C THR A 222 36.68 -6.37 11.09
N LEU A 223 37.86 -6.15 10.52
CA LEU A 223 39.11 -6.80 10.90
C LEU A 223 39.91 -5.93 11.88
N THR A 224 40.46 -6.58 12.91
CA THR A 224 41.46 -6.01 13.82
C THR A 224 42.65 -6.97 13.93
N SER A 225 43.74 -6.59 14.59
CA SER A 225 44.88 -7.50 14.81
C SER A 225 44.49 -8.78 15.56
N ASP A 226 43.49 -8.67 16.45
CA ASP A 226 43.18 -9.73 17.41
C ASP A 226 41.84 -10.41 17.12
N THR A 227 40.95 -9.74 16.37
CA THR A 227 39.58 -10.23 16.12
C THR A 227 39.04 -9.85 14.75
N THR A 228 38.22 -10.74 14.19
CA THR A 228 37.35 -10.45 13.04
C THR A 228 35.91 -10.44 13.51
N ARG A 229 35.18 -9.36 13.25
CA ARG A 229 33.76 -9.20 13.61
C ARG A 229 32.91 -9.21 12.36
N PHE A 230 31.79 -9.91 12.42
CA PHE A 230 30.81 -9.97 11.33
C PHE A 230 29.48 -9.39 11.79
N ARG A 231 28.86 -8.60 10.93
CA ARG A 231 27.50 -8.09 11.13
C ARG A 231 26.68 -8.18 9.85
N LEU A 232 25.43 -8.64 9.97
CA LEU A 232 24.49 -8.78 8.87
C LEU A 232 23.13 -8.20 9.25
N TRP A 233 22.53 -7.41 8.36
CA TRP A 233 21.14 -6.99 8.48
C TRP A 233 20.24 -8.06 7.85
N ALA A 234 19.41 -8.70 8.68
CA ALA A 234 18.51 -9.77 8.25
C ALA A 234 17.31 -9.84 9.21
N PRO A 235 16.42 -8.84 9.19
CA PRO A 235 15.37 -8.68 10.19
C PRO A 235 14.33 -9.80 10.16
N GLY A 236 14.02 -10.34 8.97
CA GLY A 236 13.09 -11.46 8.80
C GLY A 236 13.71 -12.85 8.89
N ALA A 237 15.03 -12.97 9.12
CA ALA A 237 15.65 -14.28 9.29
C ALA A 237 15.29 -14.84 10.67
N ALA A 238 14.96 -16.13 10.75
CA ALA A 238 14.78 -16.83 12.03
C ALA A 238 16.13 -17.22 12.67
N ASP A 239 17.12 -17.58 11.83
CA ASP A 239 18.47 -18.00 12.22
C ASP A 239 19.50 -17.49 11.20
N VAL A 240 20.73 -17.22 11.66
CA VAL A 240 21.86 -16.84 10.80
C VAL A 240 23.13 -17.57 11.24
N GLN A 241 23.79 -18.22 10.30
CA GLN A 241 25.05 -18.95 10.49
C GLN A 241 26.18 -18.29 9.70
N LEU A 242 27.33 -18.08 10.35
CA LEU A 242 28.58 -17.73 9.68
C LEU A 242 29.31 -19.02 9.30
N LEU A 243 29.56 -19.20 8.01
CA LEU A 243 30.32 -20.32 7.46
C LEU A 243 31.71 -19.84 7.03
N LEU A 244 32.76 -20.46 7.54
CA LEU A 244 34.15 -20.17 7.21
C LEU A 244 34.76 -21.28 6.37
N PHE A 245 35.74 -20.91 5.56
CA PHE A 245 36.45 -21.80 4.65
C PHE A 245 37.95 -21.45 4.70
N GLU A 246 38.82 -22.46 4.81
CA GLU A 246 40.28 -22.28 4.74
C GLU A 246 40.79 -22.13 3.30
N SER A 247 39.96 -22.45 2.31
CA SER A 247 40.31 -22.33 0.90
C SER A 247 39.08 -22.04 0.04
N GLU A 248 39.31 -21.45 -1.12
CA GLU A 248 38.26 -21.00 -2.05
C GLU A 248 37.32 -22.13 -2.54
N THR A 249 37.84 -23.36 -2.62
CA THR A 249 37.10 -24.53 -3.13
C THR A 249 36.97 -25.65 -2.10
N GLY A 250 37.43 -25.41 -0.87
CA GLY A 250 37.41 -26.38 0.22
C GLY A 250 36.04 -26.53 0.88
N PRO A 251 35.89 -27.55 1.75
CA PRO A 251 34.69 -27.67 2.58
C PRO A 251 34.63 -26.57 3.65
N ILE A 252 33.47 -26.42 4.30
CA ILE A 252 33.29 -25.55 5.46
C ILE A 252 34.28 -25.98 6.56
N SER A 253 35.12 -25.07 7.01
CA SER A 253 36.08 -25.30 8.09
C SER A 253 35.47 -25.05 9.47
N GLN A 254 34.58 -24.05 9.57
CA GLN A 254 33.90 -23.71 10.80
C GLN A 254 32.50 -23.16 10.51
N GLN A 255 31.55 -23.50 11.38
CA GLN A 255 30.21 -22.93 11.40
C GLN A 255 29.97 -22.28 12.76
N VAL A 256 29.53 -21.03 12.77
CA VAL A 256 29.29 -20.25 13.98
C VAL A 256 27.90 -19.65 13.92
N ALA A 257 27.06 -19.96 14.91
CA ALA A 257 25.77 -19.30 15.06
C ALA A 257 25.98 -17.81 15.35
N MET A 258 25.34 -16.94 14.56
CA MET A 258 25.34 -15.50 14.83
C MET A 258 24.31 -15.19 15.90
N GLN A 259 24.60 -14.17 16.71
CA GLN A 259 23.69 -13.71 17.75
C GLN A 259 22.84 -12.58 17.20
N ARG A 260 21.52 -12.68 17.37
CA ARG A 260 20.59 -11.58 17.15
C ARG A 260 20.94 -10.46 18.12
N ALA A 261 21.27 -9.29 17.61
CA ALA A 261 21.74 -8.19 18.43
C ALA A 261 20.55 -7.40 19.00
N GLU A 262 20.68 -6.96 20.26
CA GLU A 262 19.79 -5.99 20.89
C GLU A 262 20.34 -4.58 20.66
N GLN A 263 19.46 -3.61 20.34
CA GLN A 263 19.81 -2.19 20.45
C GLN A 263 20.10 -1.86 21.93
N GLY A 264 21.17 -1.11 22.19
CA GLY A 264 21.62 -0.81 23.55
C GLY A 264 20.61 0.01 24.38
N HIS A 265 20.54 -0.31 25.67
CA HIS A 265 19.88 0.38 26.80
C HIS A 265 18.96 1.58 26.48
N GLY A 266 17.65 1.35 26.56
CA GLY A 266 16.64 2.41 26.74
C GLY A 266 15.55 2.47 25.67
N GLN A 267 15.66 1.68 24.59
CA GLN A 267 14.58 1.48 23.62
C GLN A 267 14.17 0.00 23.62
N PRO A 268 12.93 -0.35 23.23
CA PRO A 268 12.54 -1.76 23.06
C PRO A 268 13.61 -2.48 22.23
N ALA A 269 14.03 -3.66 22.67
CA ALA A 269 15.08 -4.41 21.99
C ALA A 269 14.61 -4.70 20.54
N LEU A 270 15.22 -4.01 19.58
CA LEU A 270 14.84 -4.11 18.18
C LEU A 270 15.89 -4.93 17.45
N HIS A 271 15.47 -6.15 17.14
CA HIS A 271 16.30 -7.25 16.68
C HIS A 271 16.48 -7.29 15.16
N SER A 272 16.98 -6.20 14.56
CA SER A 272 17.05 -6.09 13.09
C SER A 272 18.29 -6.73 12.45
N HIS A 273 19.29 -7.08 13.25
CA HIS A 273 20.60 -7.48 12.75
C HIS A 273 21.28 -8.54 13.62
N TRP A 274 22.29 -9.18 13.03
CA TRP A 274 23.01 -10.33 13.58
C TRP A 274 24.49 -10.00 13.70
N ARG A 275 25.15 -10.50 14.74
CA ARG A 275 26.58 -10.29 14.97
C ARG A 275 27.29 -11.54 15.49
N THR A 276 28.57 -11.68 15.15
CA THR A 276 29.48 -12.64 15.79
C THR A 276 30.93 -12.14 15.71
N GLY A 277 31.83 -12.74 16.48
CA GLY A 277 33.25 -12.40 16.49
C GLY A 277 34.12 -13.64 16.63
N ILE A 278 35.25 -13.63 15.95
CA ILE A 278 36.26 -14.69 16.00
C ILE A 278 37.56 -14.06 16.49
N THR A 279 38.16 -14.62 17.53
CA THR A 279 39.48 -14.26 18.02
C THR A 279 40.55 -15.01 17.23
N SER A 280 41.56 -14.28 16.76
CA SER A 280 42.79 -14.86 16.24
C SER A 280 43.49 -15.62 17.38
N THR A 281 43.71 -16.93 17.23
CA THR A 281 44.57 -17.72 18.12
C THR A 281 46.03 -17.57 17.75
#